data_AF-A0A075R6Y1-F1
#
_entry.id   AF-A0A075R6Y1-F1
#
_cell.length_a   1.000
_cell.length_b   1.000
_cell.length_c   1.000
_cell.angle_alpha   90.00
_cell.angle_beta   90.00
_cell.angle_gamma   90.00
#
_symmetry.space_group_name_H-M   'P 1'
#
loop_
_entity.id
_entity.type
_entity.pdbx_description
1 polymer ?
#
loop_
_entity_poly.entity_id
_entity_poly.type
_entity_poly.pdbx_seq_one_letter_code
_entity_poly.pdbx_strand_id
1 'polypeptide(L)'
;MERVIRAVTLEESRTNPNVPKDLFQDFDISYLVTDVDYWVKRPSAAFFADCCNEFWWVSTYVAKGLWRREILYALDHLNRYVRPMLLTMLEWKVGIQTDFSISVGKNSKYLEKYLSEQCWESLLSTYADGSYEGSWKALFTMGELFRSTAKYVADHLHYTYPQDDDQRVTAFLKHVQTLPLDATKIY
;
A
#
# COMPACT_ATOMS: atom_id res chain seq x y z
N MET A 1 -4.63 10.55 33.90
CA MET A 1 -5.14 10.83 32.55
C MET A 1 -4.17 11.76 31.87
N GLU A 2 -3.35 11.26 30.95
CA GLU A 2 -2.53 12.13 30.10
C GLU A 2 -3.43 12.90 29.11
N ARG A 3 -3.10 14.18 28.89
CA ARG A 3 -3.83 15.03 27.95
C ARG A 3 -3.42 14.68 26.52
N VAL A 4 -4.35 14.12 25.75
CA VAL A 4 -4.16 13.71 24.34
C VAL A 4 -3.86 14.92 23.44
N ILE A 5 -4.48 16.07 23.70
CA ILE A 5 -4.24 17.32 22.95
C ILE A 5 -3.33 18.22 23.78
N ARG A 6 -2.14 18.51 23.23
CA ARG A 6 -1.15 19.42 23.84
C ARG A 6 -1.34 20.86 23.38
N ALA A 7 -1.74 21.07 22.13
CA ALA A 7 -2.09 22.38 21.60
C ALA A 7 -3.02 22.25 20.40
N VAL A 8 -3.73 23.34 20.09
CA VAL A 8 -4.54 23.49 18.88
C VAL A 8 -3.97 24.69 18.15
N THR A 9 -3.62 24.51 16.89
CA THR A 9 -3.10 25.58 16.04
C THR A 9 -4.03 25.78 14.85
N LEU A 10 -4.18 27.04 14.44
CA LEU A 10 -4.88 27.43 13.23
C LEU A 10 -3.80 27.81 12.23
N GLU A 11 -3.58 26.95 11.25
CA GLU A 11 -2.57 27.11 10.22
C GLU A 11 -3.25 27.28 8.84
N GLU A 12 -2.45 27.42 7.79
CA GLU A 12 -2.78 27.54 6.36
C GLU A 12 -2.60 28.92 5.69
N SER A 13 -2.72 28.90 4.36
CA SER A 13 -2.64 30.06 3.48
C SER A 13 -3.49 31.27 3.92
N ARG A 14 -4.63 31.09 4.61
CA ARG A 14 -5.43 32.21 5.16
C ARG A 14 -4.85 32.83 6.43
N THR A 15 -3.98 32.13 7.15
CA THR A 15 -3.30 32.67 8.33
C THR A 15 -1.94 33.28 7.98
N ASN A 16 -1.43 33.06 6.76
CA ASN A 16 -0.17 33.62 6.26
C ASN A 16 -0.39 34.88 5.38
N PRO A 17 0.01 36.08 5.84
CA PRO A 17 -0.21 37.32 5.09
C PRO A 17 0.62 37.43 3.80
N ASN A 18 1.61 36.55 3.61
CA ASN A 18 2.49 36.55 2.44
C ASN A 18 2.02 35.63 1.31
N VAL A 19 0.94 34.85 1.50
CA VAL A 19 0.40 33.96 0.47
C VAL A 19 -0.58 34.72 -0.44
N PRO A 20 -0.51 34.55 -1.77
CA PRO A 20 -1.48 35.13 -2.69
C PRO A 20 -2.92 34.76 -2.32
N LYS A 21 -3.81 35.75 -2.34
CA LYS A 21 -5.23 35.51 -2.08
C LYS A 21 -5.88 34.86 -3.30
N ASP A 22 -6.14 33.56 -3.22
CA ASP A 22 -6.82 32.78 -4.25
C ASP A 22 -8.00 31.95 -3.70
N LEU A 23 -8.69 31.25 -4.60
CA LEU A 23 -9.87 30.44 -4.29
C LEU A 23 -9.55 29.15 -3.51
N PHE A 24 -8.29 28.73 -3.48
CA PHE A 24 -7.83 27.54 -2.77
C PHE A 24 -7.32 27.88 -1.37
N GLN A 25 -7.34 29.15 -0.95
CA GLN A 25 -7.04 29.48 0.42
C GLN A 25 -8.09 28.93 1.39
N ASP A 26 -7.66 28.24 2.42
CA ASP A 26 -8.47 27.62 3.47
C ASP A 26 -7.87 27.83 4.87
N PHE A 27 -8.60 27.35 5.87
CA PHE A 27 -8.16 27.29 7.26
C PHE A 27 -8.02 25.83 7.64
N ASP A 28 -6.83 25.42 8.09
CA ASP A 28 -6.69 24.13 8.75
C ASP A 28 -6.57 24.31 10.25
N ILE A 29 -7.35 23.51 10.97
CA ILE A 29 -7.20 23.35 12.41
C ILE A 29 -6.35 22.10 12.62
N SER A 30 -5.13 22.30 13.11
CA SER A 30 -4.22 21.24 13.48
C SER A 30 -4.23 21.00 14.99
N TYR A 31 -4.32 19.74 15.39
CA TYR A 31 -4.21 19.34 16.79
C TYR A 31 -2.79 18.79 17.02
N LEU A 32 -2.01 19.44 17.87
CA LEU A 32 -0.74 18.92 18.35
C LEU A 32 -1.04 17.91 19.46
N VAL A 33 -1.06 16.64 19.07
CA VAL A 33 -1.26 15.49 19.94
C VAL A 33 0.06 14.74 20.12
N THR A 34 0.15 13.89 21.13
CA THR A 34 1.20 12.86 21.14
C THR A 34 0.95 11.94 19.96
N ASP A 35 1.92 11.80 19.07
CA ASP A 35 1.81 11.01 17.84
C ASP A 35 1.75 9.49 18.09
N VAL A 36 1.89 9.07 19.35
CA VAL A 36 1.82 7.70 19.86
C VAL A 36 0.59 6.93 19.34
N ASP A 37 -0.57 7.57 19.26
CA ASP A 37 -1.80 6.93 18.74
C ASP A 37 -1.73 6.61 17.24
N TYR A 38 -0.85 7.30 16.52
CA TYR A 38 -0.61 7.16 15.08
C TYR A 38 0.65 6.36 14.77
N TRP A 39 1.33 5.83 15.79
CA TRP A 39 2.46 4.95 15.57
C TRP A 39 2.01 3.69 14.84
N VAL A 40 2.90 3.15 14.01
CA VAL A 40 2.67 1.86 13.37
C VAL A 40 2.39 0.85 14.48
N LYS A 41 1.26 0.16 14.39
CA LYS A 41 0.89 -0.86 15.38
C LYS A 41 1.45 -2.20 14.94
N ARG A 42 2.11 -2.90 15.87
CA ARG A 42 2.56 -4.28 15.64
C ARG A 42 1.35 -5.16 15.28
N PRO A 43 1.34 -5.82 14.12
CA PRO A 43 0.22 -6.67 13.74
C PRO A 43 0.20 -7.95 14.56
N SER A 44 -0.98 -8.52 14.78
CA SER A 44 -1.11 -9.90 15.22
C SER A 44 -0.79 -10.86 14.06
N ALA A 45 -0.47 -12.12 14.37
CA ALA A 45 -0.26 -13.15 13.36
C ALA A 45 -1.49 -13.34 12.45
N ALA A 46 -2.70 -13.26 13.02
CA ALA A 46 -3.95 -13.34 12.27
C ALA A 46 -4.10 -12.16 11.29
N PHE A 47 -3.85 -10.93 11.76
CA PHE A 47 -3.99 -9.75 10.90
C PHE A 47 -2.93 -9.72 9.78
N PHE A 48 -1.72 -10.20 10.06
CA PHE A 48 -0.70 -10.42 9.05
C PHE A 48 -1.16 -11.44 7.99
N ALA A 49 -1.75 -12.56 8.41
CA ALA A 49 -2.25 -13.59 7.51
C ALA A 49 -3.42 -13.07 6.65
N ASP A 50 -4.35 -12.32 7.24
CA ASP A 50 -5.47 -11.69 6.53
C ASP A 50 -4.98 -10.70 5.47
N CYS A 51 -3.96 -9.89 5.79
CA CYS A 51 -3.33 -8.96 4.84
C CYS A 51 -2.70 -9.70 3.66
N CYS A 52 -1.98 -10.81 3.92
CA CYS A 52 -1.43 -11.65 2.86
C CYS A 52 -2.53 -12.28 2.00
N ASN A 53 -3.58 -12.81 2.63
CA ASN A 53 -4.70 -13.43 1.94
C ASN A 53 -5.41 -12.43 1.02
N GLU A 54 -5.74 -11.24 1.54
CA GLU A 54 -6.39 -10.17 0.78
C GLU A 54 -5.54 -9.72 -0.41
N PHE A 55 -4.23 -9.50 -0.20
CA PHE A 55 -3.31 -9.12 -1.27
C PHE A 55 -3.31 -10.14 -2.41
N TRP A 56 -3.06 -11.42 -2.10
CA TRP A 56 -2.92 -12.46 -3.10
C TRP A 56 -4.26 -12.78 -3.77
N TRP A 57 -5.34 -12.98 -3.03
CA TRP A 57 -6.62 -13.31 -3.65
C TRP A 57 -7.19 -12.17 -4.48
N VAL A 58 -7.10 -10.93 -3.99
CA VAL A 58 -7.68 -9.79 -4.72
C VAL A 58 -6.90 -9.47 -6.00
N SER A 59 -5.59 -9.75 -6.02
CA SER A 59 -4.76 -9.62 -7.22
C SER A 59 -5.30 -10.42 -8.42
N THR A 60 -6.02 -11.53 -8.18
CA THR A 60 -6.62 -12.34 -9.24
C THR A 60 -7.76 -11.60 -9.96
N TYR A 61 -8.48 -10.70 -9.29
CA TYR A 61 -9.53 -9.88 -9.92
C TYR A 61 -8.92 -8.81 -10.81
N VAL A 62 -7.77 -8.23 -10.40
CA VAL A 62 -7.01 -7.31 -11.26
C VAL A 62 -6.62 -8.01 -12.55
N ALA A 63 -5.99 -9.19 -12.47
CA ALA A 63 -5.59 -9.95 -13.66
C ALA A 63 -6.78 -10.30 -14.57
N LYS A 64 -7.91 -10.74 -13.98
CA LYS A 64 -9.14 -11.03 -14.74
C LYS A 64 -9.66 -9.78 -15.45
N GLY A 65 -9.71 -8.63 -14.78
CA GLY A 65 -10.15 -7.36 -15.37
C GLY A 65 -9.23 -6.89 -16.50
N LEU A 66 -7.91 -7.01 -16.32
CA LEU A 66 -6.95 -6.66 -17.36
C LEU A 66 -7.10 -7.53 -18.61
N TRP A 67 -7.25 -8.84 -18.42
CA TRP A 67 -7.46 -9.77 -19.54
C TRP A 67 -8.79 -9.51 -20.26
N ARG A 68 -9.87 -9.21 -19.53
CA ARG A 68 -11.20 -8.89 -20.10
C ARG A 68 -11.32 -7.52 -20.75
N ARG A 69 -10.26 -6.72 -20.76
CA ARG A 69 -10.30 -5.34 -21.26
C ARG A 69 -11.23 -4.43 -20.43
N GLU A 70 -11.25 -4.65 -19.10
CA GLU A 70 -12.02 -3.89 -18.12
C GLU A 70 -11.08 -3.03 -17.23
N ILE A 71 -10.37 -2.08 -17.85
CA ILE A 71 -9.27 -1.34 -17.17
C ILE A 71 -9.69 -0.64 -15.87
N LEU A 72 -10.87 0.00 -15.83
CA LEU A 72 -11.34 0.70 -14.63
C LEU A 72 -11.62 -0.27 -13.48
N TYR A 73 -12.19 -1.44 -13.77
CA TYR A 73 -12.40 -2.50 -12.78
C TYR A 73 -11.06 -2.98 -12.22
N ALA A 74 -10.09 -3.24 -13.10
CA ALA A 74 -8.76 -3.67 -12.68
C ALA A 74 -8.05 -2.62 -11.83
N LEU A 75 -8.05 -1.35 -12.25
CA LEU A 75 -7.41 -0.26 -11.52
C LEU A 75 -8.11 0.04 -10.19
N ASP A 76 -9.44 -0.07 -10.11
CA ASP A 76 -10.18 0.07 -8.85
C ASP A 76 -9.75 -1.00 -7.86
N HIS A 77 -9.65 -2.27 -8.29
CA HIS A 77 -9.19 -3.36 -7.42
C HIS A 77 -7.72 -3.19 -7.01
N LEU A 78 -6.87 -2.80 -7.95
CA LEU A 78 -5.44 -2.55 -7.71
C LEU A 78 -5.24 -1.46 -6.67
N ASN A 79 -5.95 -0.34 -6.80
CA ASN A 79 -5.75 0.84 -5.97
C ASN A 79 -6.49 0.77 -4.62
N ARG A 80 -7.65 0.11 -4.55
CA ARG A 80 -8.49 0.09 -3.33
C ARG A 80 -8.30 -1.10 -2.43
N TYR A 81 -7.80 -2.22 -2.95
CA TYR A 81 -7.65 -3.45 -2.16
C TYR A 81 -6.20 -3.95 -2.17
N VAL A 82 -5.58 -4.07 -3.34
CA VAL A 82 -4.21 -4.64 -3.44
C VAL A 82 -3.15 -3.66 -2.90
N ARG A 83 -3.17 -2.38 -3.32
CA ARG A 83 -2.15 -1.39 -2.90
C ARG A 83 -2.21 -1.08 -1.41
N PRO A 84 -3.38 -0.94 -0.77
CA PRO A 84 -3.44 -0.76 0.68
C PRO A 84 -2.75 -1.89 1.44
N MET A 85 -2.91 -3.15 1.03
CA MET A 85 -2.20 -4.26 1.69
C MET A 85 -0.67 -4.16 1.52
N LEU A 86 -0.20 -3.75 0.34
CA LEU A 86 1.24 -3.46 0.13
C LEU A 86 1.74 -2.33 1.02
N LEU A 87 1.01 -1.22 1.11
CA LEU A 87 1.37 -0.10 1.99
C LEU A 87 1.40 -0.55 3.45
N THR A 88 0.37 -1.26 3.92
CA THR A 88 0.33 -1.82 5.28
C THR A 88 1.54 -2.72 5.56
N MET A 89 1.93 -3.57 4.61
CA MET A 89 3.09 -4.45 4.77
C MET A 89 4.42 -3.66 4.86
N LEU A 90 4.56 -2.59 4.05
CA LEU A 90 5.71 -1.69 4.11
C LEU A 90 5.75 -0.89 5.42
N GLU A 91 4.59 -0.44 5.91
CA GLU A 91 4.46 0.22 7.21
C GLU A 91 4.90 -0.70 8.34
N TRP A 92 4.50 -1.98 8.33
CA TRP A 92 4.98 -2.95 9.34
C TRP A 92 6.48 -3.19 9.26
N LYS A 93 7.07 -3.26 8.06
CA LYS A 93 8.52 -3.32 7.89
C LYS A 93 9.21 -2.12 8.54
N VAL A 94 8.72 -0.91 8.27
CA VAL A 94 9.23 0.32 8.88
C VAL A 94 9.02 0.30 10.40
N GLY A 95 7.88 -0.18 10.87
CA GLY A 95 7.60 -0.40 12.29
C GLY A 95 8.63 -1.32 12.95
N ILE A 96 8.98 -2.45 12.33
CA ILE A 96 10.04 -3.34 12.84
C ILE A 96 11.38 -2.62 12.92
N GLN A 97 11.76 -1.87 11.87
CA GLN A 97 13.04 -1.16 11.81
C GLN A 97 13.17 -0.02 12.83
N THR A 98 12.05 0.43 13.38
CA THR A 98 11.95 1.57 14.28
C THR A 98 11.37 1.19 15.64
N ASP A 99 11.32 -0.12 15.95
CA ASP A 99 10.74 -0.65 17.19
C ASP A 99 9.30 -0.16 17.46
N PHE A 100 8.52 0.09 16.40
CA PHE A 100 7.15 0.59 16.41
C PHE A 100 6.99 1.93 17.14
N SER A 101 8.03 2.78 17.09
CA SER A 101 8.11 4.05 17.81
C SER A 101 7.84 5.31 16.97
N ILE A 102 7.34 5.14 15.74
CA ILE A 102 7.06 6.25 14.83
C ILE A 102 5.71 6.13 14.13
N SER A 103 5.19 7.28 13.71
CA SER A 103 4.10 7.37 12.74
C SER A 103 4.63 7.56 11.31
N VAL A 104 4.09 6.80 10.36
CA VAL A 104 4.30 7.01 8.92
C VAL A 104 3.38 8.09 8.33
N GLY A 105 2.58 8.75 9.18
CA GLY A 105 1.62 9.78 8.79
C GLY A 105 0.37 9.23 8.10
N LYS A 106 -0.67 10.06 8.04
CA LYS A 106 -1.91 9.74 7.32
C LYS A 106 -1.61 9.40 5.86
N ASN A 107 -2.19 8.32 5.35
CA ASN A 107 -1.99 7.81 3.99
C ASN A 107 -0.50 7.55 3.66
N SER A 108 0.28 7.09 4.63
CA SER A 108 1.70 6.72 4.46
C SER A 108 2.59 7.87 3.94
N LYS A 109 2.19 9.13 4.14
CA LYS A 109 2.87 10.31 3.57
C LYS A 109 4.33 10.50 3.99
N TYR A 110 4.80 9.81 5.03
CA TYR A 110 6.19 9.85 5.49
C TYR A 110 6.96 8.57 5.19
N LEU A 111 6.36 7.61 4.49
CA LEU A 111 6.97 6.31 4.21
C LEU A 111 8.29 6.43 3.42
N GLU A 112 8.39 7.39 2.49
CA GLU A 112 9.60 7.71 1.72
C GLU A 112 10.83 7.94 2.61
N LYS A 113 10.66 8.53 3.80
CA LYS A 113 11.77 8.85 4.70
C LYS A 113 12.42 7.62 5.33
N TYR A 114 11.73 6.48 5.31
CA TYR A 114 12.12 5.27 6.01
C TYR A 114 12.44 4.11 5.07
N LEU A 115 11.96 4.16 3.83
CA LEU A 115 12.28 3.17 2.81
C LEU A 115 13.65 3.46 2.18
N SER A 116 14.34 2.40 1.75
CA SER A 116 15.49 2.59 0.87
C SER A 116 15.05 3.16 -0.47
N GLU A 117 15.95 3.88 -1.14
CA GLU A 117 15.71 4.45 -2.48
C GLU A 117 15.15 3.41 -3.46
N GLN A 118 15.78 2.24 -3.54
CA GLN A 118 15.31 1.12 -4.37
C GLN A 118 13.88 0.67 -4.02
N CYS A 119 13.54 0.61 -2.73
CA CYS A 119 12.21 0.20 -2.28
C CYS A 119 11.16 1.26 -2.61
N TRP A 120 11.52 2.54 -2.49
CA TRP A 120 10.66 3.67 -2.83
C TRP A 120 10.40 3.75 -4.33
N GLU A 121 11.44 3.64 -5.15
CA GLU A 121 11.32 3.59 -6.61
C GLU A 121 10.45 2.41 -7.06
N SER A 122 10.65 1.23 -6.46
CA SER A 122 9.81 0.06 -6.72
C SER A 122 8.35 0.35 -6.38
N LEU A 123 8.06 0.95 -5.23
CA LEU A 123 6.70 1.35 -4.85
C LEU A 123 6.10 2.36 -5.85
N LEU A 124 6.84 3.40 -6.24
CA LEU A 124 6.36 4.39 -7.22
C LEU A 124 6.07 3.77 -8.58
N SER A 125 6.86 2.79 -9.01
CA SER A 125 6.63 2.07 -10.27
C SER A 125 5.36 1.19 -10.26
N THR A 126 4.71 1.02 -9.10
CA THR A 126 3.40 0.35 -9.00
C THR A 126 2.21 1.26 -9.36
N TYR A 127 2.45 2.55 -9.57
CA TYR A 127 1.43 3.49 -10.05
C TYR A 127 1.41 3.44 -11.58
N ALA A 128 0.47 2.66 -12.13
CA ALA A 128 0.31 2.53 -13.57
C ALA A 128 -0.09 3.85 -14.22
N ASP A 129 0.40 4.08 -15.44
CA ASP A 129 0.09 5.22 -16.31
C ASP A 129 -1.33 5.18 -16.91
N GLY A 130 -2.17 4.24 -16.47
CA GLY A 130 -3.51 4.00 -16.99
C GLY A 130 -3.56 3.07 -18.21
N SER A 131 -2.42 2.59 -18.71
CA SER A 131 -2.36 1.60 -19.78
C SER A 131 -2.51 0.17 -19.25
N TYR A 132 -2.95 -0.75 -20.13
CA TYR A 132 -3.02 -2.18 -19.80
C TYR A 132 -1.65 -2.79 -19.50
N GLU A 133 -0.65 -2.44 -20.31
CA GLU A 133 0.72 -2.92 -20.14
C GLU A 133 1.33 -2.41 -18.82
N GLY A 134 1.19 -1.10 -18.56
CA GLY A 134 1.61 -0.48 -17.31
C GLY A 134 0.90 -1.09 -16.10
N SER A 135 -0.38 -1.43 -16.22
CA SER A 135 -1.15 -2.06 -15.14
C SER A 135 -0.71 -3.50 -14.84
N TRP A 136 -0.38 -4.29 -15.87
CA TRP A 136 0.22 -5.60 -15.68
C TRP A 136 1.59 -5.50 -15.01
N LYS A 137 2.45 -4.60 -15.50
CA LYS A 137 3.76 -4.35 -14.91
C LYS A 137 3.63 -3.96 -13.44
N ALA A 138 2.74 -3.01 -13.13
CA ALA A 138 2.45 -2.59 -11.76
C ALA A 138 2.01 -3.77 -10.87
N LEU A 139 1.08 -4.61 -11.34
CA LEU A 139 0.60 -5.78 -10.60
C LEU A 139 1.74 -6.74 -10.23
N PHE A 140 2.63 -7.06 -11.17
CA PHE A 140 3.77 -7.95 -10.90
C PHE A 140 4.81 -7.31 -9.99
N THR A 141 5.15 -6.03 -10.20
CA THR A 141 6.04 -5.29 -9.29
C THR A 141 5.49 -5.27 -7.87
N MET A 142 4.19 -5.03 -7.70
CA MET A 142 3.53 -5.11 -6.39
C MET A 142 3.69 -6.49 -5.78
N GLY A 143 3.50 -7.57 -6.55
CA GLY A 143 3.67 -8.94 -6.07
C GLY A 143 5.09 -9.24 -5.59
N GLU A 144 6.11 -8.77 -6.30
CA GLU A 144 7.52 -8.93 -5.90
C GLU A 144 7.86 -8.13 -4.63
N LEU A 145 7.42 -6.87 -4.58
CA LEU A 145 7.65 -5.99 -3.43
C LEU A 145 6.90 -6.49 -2.20
N PHE A 146 5.64 -6.94 -2.36
CA PHE A 146 4.84 -7.52 -1.28
C PHE A 146 5.49 -8.79 -0.75
N ARG A 147 5.86 -9.73 -1.63
CA ARG A 147 6.50 -10.99 -1.23
C ARG A 147 7.76 -10.77 -0.41
N SER A 148 8.67 -9.93 -0.91
CA SER A 148 9.94 -9.66 -0.21
C SER A 148 9.71 -8.96 1.14
N THR A 149 8.79 -8.01 1.20
CA THR A 149 8.44 -7.29 2.43
C THR A 149 7.73 -8.18 3.44
N ALA A 150 6.77 -9.00 2.99
CA ALA A 150 6.01 -9.90 3.84
C ALA A 150 6.87 -11.02 4.44
N LYS A 151 7.84 -11.55 3.68
CA LYS A 151 8.84 -12.48 4.22
C LYS A 151 9.69 -11.84 5.31
N TYR A 152 10.18 -10.62 5.06
CA TYR A 152 10.92 -9.86 6.07
C TYR A 152 10.11 -9.68 7.36
N VAL A 153 8.84 -9.26 7.24
CA VAL A 153 7.94 -9.08 8.40
C VAL A 153 7.68 -10.40 9.12
N ALA A 154 7.41 -11.48 8.38
CA ALA A 154 7.18 -12.80 8.93
C ALA A 154 8.39 -13.30 9.74
N ASP A 155 9.59 -13.17 9.18
CA ASP A 155 10.83 -13.62 9.81
C ASP A 155 11.10 -12.86 11.14
N HIS A 156 10.90 -11.53 11.15
CA HIS A 156 11.20 -10.68 12.32
C HIS A 156 10.11 -10.71 13.39
N LEU A 157 8.87 -11.03 13.03
CA LEU A 157 7.76 -11.18 13.98
C LEU A 157 7.47 -12.63 14.36
N HIS A 158 8.22 -13.59 13.80
CA HIS A 158 8.03 -15.02 13.97
C HIS A 158 6.63 -15.51 13.53
N TYR A 159 6.16 -14.99 12.39
CA TYR A 159 4.91 -15.42 11.74
C TYR A 159 5.19 -16.33 10.54
N THR A 160 4.15 -17.04 10.08
CA THR A 160 4.25 -17.90 8.90
C THR A 160 3.81 -17.13 7.66
N TYR A 161 4.72 -16.97 6.69
CA TYR A 161 4.38 -16.43 5.37
C TYR A 161 3.65 -17.50 4.52
N PRO A 162 2.50 -17.19 3.88
CA PRO A 162 1.74 -18.15 3.08
C PRO A 162 2.38 -18.40 1.70
N GLN A 163 3.49 -19.13 1.68
CA GLN A 163 4.31 -19.37 0.49
C GLN A 163 3.55 -20.10 -0.64
N ASP A 164 2.65 -21.01 -0.28
CA ASP A 164 1.88 -21.82 -1.25
C ASP A 164 0.78 -21.01 -1.94
N ASP A 165 0.16 -20.05 -1.25
CA ASP A 165 -0.83 -19.15 -1.85
C ASP A 165 -0.16 -18.17 -2.82
N ASP A 166 0.95 -17.57 -2.41
CA ASP A 166 1.79 -16.72 -3.25
C ASP A 166 2.18 -17.42 -4.56
N GLN A 167 2.70 -18.65 -4.48
CA GLN A 167 3.13 -19.39 -5.67
C GLN A 167 1.96 -19.72 -6.61
N ARG A 168 0.84 -20.21 -6.04
CA ARG A 168 -0.35 -20.55 -6.83
C ARG A 168 -0.94 -19.33 -7.53
N VAL A 169 -1.09 -18.23 -6.79
CA VAL A 169 -1.62 -16.99 -7.35
C VAL A 169 -0.65 -16.42 -8.39
N THR A 170 0.64 -16.34 -8.10
CA THR A 170 1.65 -15.84 -9.06
C THR A 170 1.65 -16.64 -10.36
N ALA A 171 1.56 -17.98 -10.26
CA ALA A 171 1.44 -18.83 -11.44
C ALA A 171 0.16 -18.55 -12.23
N PHE A 172 -0.98 -18.38 -11.53
CA PHE A 172 -2.25 -17.98 -12.14
C PHE A 172 -2.16 -16.62 -12.84
N LEU A 173 -1.57 -15.59 -12.23
CA LEU A 173 -1.43 -14.26 -12.83
C LEU A 173 -0.60 -14.31 -14.12
N LYS A 174 0.53 -15.03 -14.10
CA LYS A 174 1.39 -15.23 -15.28
C LYS A 174 0.65 -15.96 -16.39
N HIS A 175 -0.08 -17.02 -16.04
CA HIS A 175 -0.89 -17.76 -17.00
C HIS A 175 -1.94 -16.88 -17.66
N VAL A 176 -2.73 -16.14 -16.88
CA VAL A 176 -3.77 -15.23 -17.39
C VAL A 176 -3.19 -14.14 -18.30
N GLN A 177 -2.02 -13.58 -17.98
CA GLN A 177 -1.38 -12.58 -18.83
C GLN A 177 -1.05 -13.12 -20.23
N THR A 178 -0.71 -14.41 -20.33
CA THR A 178 -0.33 -15.06 -21.59
C THR A 178 -1.50 -15.70 -22.35
N LEU A 179 -2.71 -15.73 -21.77
CA LEU A 179 -3.87 -16.32 -22.42
C LEU A 179 -4.26 -15.52 -23.67
N PRO A 180 -4.52 -16.20 -24.81
CA PRO A 180 -5.13 -15.56 -25.98
C PRO A 180 -6.45 -14.85 -25.60
N LEU A 181 -6.73 -13.71 -26.23
CA LEU A 181 -7.94 -12.92 -25.92
C LEU A 181 -9.25 -13.64 -26.32
N ASP A 182 -9.16 -14.67 -27.16
CA ASP A 182 -10.26 -15.52 -27.60
C ASP A 182 -10.38 -16.82 -26.78
N ALA A 183 -9.55 -17.01 -25.74
CA ALA A 183 -9.61 -18.20 -24.90
C ALA A 183 -10.98 -18.35 -24.22
N THR A 184 -11.61 -19.51 -24.39
CA THR A 184 -12.93 -19.83 -23.80
C THR A 184 -12.82 -20.59 -22.48
N LYS A 185 -11.61 -21.01 -22.10
CA LYS A 185 -11.29 -21.67 -20.83
C LYS A 185 -9.98 -21.14 -20.27
N ILE A 186 -9.88 -21.16 -18.94
CA ILE A 186 -8.63 -20.83 -18.22
C ILE A 186 -7.67 -22.03 -18.26
N TYR A 187 -8.17 -23.27 -18.27
CA TYR A 187 -7.40 -24.50 -18.33
C TYR A 187 -7.92 -25.43 -19.43
#